data_AF-A0A1H2SXZ3-F1
#
_entry.id   AF-A0A1H2SXZ3-F1
#
_cell.length_a   1.000
_cell.length_b   1.000
_cell.length_c   1.000
_cell.angle_alpha   90.00
_cell.angle_beta   90.00
_cell.angle_gamma   90.00
#
_symmetry.space_group_name_H-M   'P 1'
#
loop_
_entity.id
_entity.type
_entity.pdbx_description
1 polymer ?
#
loop_
_entity_poly.entity_id
_entity_poly.type
_entity_poly.pdbx_seq_one_letter_code
_entity_poly.pdbx_strand_id
1 'polypeptide(L)'
;MLIGPEAGARGSLRVYGRAKWAQTDRIGGPLDHIFDSLRASFSELRIERLTVTNESNEELLWFISLPGKPVVLQIECRPAGESPFLVESDDESKETNEVGVAVETLTAWLR
;
A
#
# COMPACT_ATOMS: atom_id res chain seq x y z
N MET A 1 -50.29 -13.74 -15.01
CA MET A 1 -49.54 -12.47 -14.88
C MET A 1 -48.17 -12.70 -15.52
N LEU A 2 -47.99 -12.23 -16.76
CA LEU A 2 -46.69 -12.04 -17.45
C LEU A 2 -45.98 -10.84 -16.75
N ILE A 3 -44.65 -10.64 -16.71
CA ILE A 3 -43.63 -10.42 -17.77
C ILE A 3 -42.20 -10.56 -17.14
N GLY A 4 -41.16 -11.01 -17.88
CA GLY A 4 -39.72 -10.71 -17.59
C GLY A 4 -39.33 -9.27 -18.06
N PRO A 5 -38.05 -8.85 -18.30
CA PRO A 5 -36.72 -9.46 -18.20
C PRO A 5 -35.61 -8.54 -17.54
N GLU A 6 -34.34 -8.98 -17.58
CA GLU A 6 -33.03 -8.23 -17.55
C GLU A 6 -32.71 -7.11 -16.51
N ALA A 7 -31.56 -7.23 -15.81
CA ALA A 7 -30.41 -6.29 -15.89
C ALA A 7 -29.39 -6.46 -14.73
N GLY A 8 -28.14 -6.77 -15.10
CA GLY A 8 -26.94 -6.07 -14.64
C GLY A 8 -26.50 -6.11 -13.17
N ALA A 9 -25.57 -7.01 -12.85
CA ALA A 9 -24.32 -6.63 -12.17
C ALA A 9 -23.28 -7.74 -12.33
N ARG A 10 -22.37 -7.60 -13.30
CA ARG A 10 -21.07 -8.27 -13.23
C ARG A 10 -20.30 -7.65 -12.06
N GLY A 11 -20.58 -8.09 -10.84
CA GLY A 11 -19.68 -7.89 -9.72
C GLY A 11 -18.46 -8.76 -9.95
N SER A 12 -17.45 -8.23 -10.64
CA SER A 12 -16.14 -8.88 -10.71
C SER A 12 -15.66 -9.12 -9.27
N LEU A 13 -15.48 -10.39 -8.92
CA LEU A 13 -15.04 -10.81 -7.60
C LEU A 13 -13.65 -10.20 -7.38
N ARG A 14 -13.55 -9.10 -6.63
CA ARG A 14 -12.25 -8.57 -6.22
C ARG A 14 -11.75 -9.45 -5.09
N VAL A 15 -10.87 -10.40 -5.40
CA VAL A 15 -10.10 -11.10 -4.38
C VAL A 15 -9.00 -10.15 -3.93
N TYR A 16 -9.02 -9.80 -2.65
CA TYR A 16 -7.97 -9.00 -2.02
C TYR A 16 -7.05 -9.95 -1.26
N GLY A 17 -5.79 -10.01 -1.69
CA GLY A 17 -4.72 -10.70 -0.97
C GLY A 17 -3.73 -9.69 -0.40
N ARG A 18 -3.09 -10.05 0.71
CA ARG A 18 -1.90 -9.35 1.21
C ARG A 18 -0.68 -10.26 1.05
N ALA A 19 0.30 -9.82 0.27
CA ALA A 19 1.56 -10.52 0.11
C ALA A 19 2.64 -9.80 0.93
N LYS A 20 3.34 -10.52 1.81
CA LYS A 20 4.45 -9.94 2.57
C LYS A 20 5.57 -9.54 1.63
N TRP A 21 6.07 -8.33 1.78
CA TRP A 21 7.24 -7.85 1.07
C TRP A 21 8.53 -8.45 1.63
N ALA A 22 9.40 -8.96 0.77
CA ALA A 22 10.76 -9.34 1.06
C ALA A 22 11.75 -8.62 0.13
N GLN A 23 13.05 -8.73 0.42
CA GLN A 23 14.09 -8.10 -0.40
C GLN A 23 14.07 -8.56 -1.87
N THR A 24 13.54 -9.76 -2.13
CA THR A 24 13.37 -10.33 -3.47
C THR A 24 12.19 -9.73 -4.24
N ASP A 25 11.28 -9.03 -3.56
CA ASP A 25 10.08 -8.42 -4.12
C ASP A 25 10.28 -6.93 -4.43
N ARG A 26 11.54 -6.49 -4.48
CA ARG A 26 11.93 -5.13 -4.89
C ARG A 26 11.39 -4.82 -6.28
N ILE A 27 10.90 -3.60 -6.42
CA ILE A 27 10.23 -3.14 -7.64
C ILE A 27 11.18 -2.28 -8.50
N GLY A 28 12.29 -1.82 -7.91
CA GLY A 28 13.35 -1.08 -8.61
C GLY A 28 13.26 0.44 -8.55
N GLY A 29 12.19 0.99 -7.96
CA GLY A 29 11.97 2.43 -7.83
C GLY A 29 12.20 2.98 -6.41
N PRO A 30 11.94 4.29 -6.20
CA PRO A 30 12.26 4.97 -4.95
C PRO A 30 11.53 4.43 -3.71
N LEU A 31 10.37 3.78 -3.87
CA LEU A 31 9.66 3.09 -2.78
C LEU A 31 10.55 2.07 -2.04
N ASP A 32 11.43 1.35 -2.76
CA ASP A 32 12.31 0.36 -2.13
C ASP A 32 13.25 1.02 -1.10
N HIS A 33 13.71 2.26 -1.37
CA HIS A 33 14.55 3.02 -0.45
C HIS A 33 13.79 3.46 0.81
N ILE A 34 12.49 3.74 0.67
CA ILE A 34 11.60 4.01 1.82
C ILE A 34 11.55 2.76 2.70
N PHE A 35 11.30 1.59 2.12
CA PHE A 35 11.21 0.32 2.86
C PHE A 35 12.53 -0.09 3.52
N ASP A 36 13.66 0.07 2.83
CA ASP A 36 14.98 -0.16 3.40
C ASP A 36 15.22 0.73 4.64
N SER A 37 14.89 2.02 4.54
CA SER A 37 15.04 3.00 5.63
C SER A 37 14.16 2.68 6.84
N LEU A 38 12.92 2.26 6.59
CA LEU A 38 12.00 1.89 7.67
C LEU A 38 12.44 0.60 8.37
N ARG A 39 12.91 -0.41 7.63
CA ARG A 39 13.45 -1.64 8.23
C ARG A 39 14.71 -1.41 9.05
N ALA A 40 15.55 -0.46 8.65
CA ALA A 40 16.72 -0.07 9.43
C ALA A 40 16.31 0.57 10.79
N SER A 41 15.15 1.24 10.83
CA SER A 41 14.63 1.88 12.05
C SER A 41 13.76 0.96 12.90
N PHE A 42 13.08 -0.01 12.28
CA PHE A 42 12.16 -0.94 12.92
C PHE A 42 12.39 -2.37 12.42
N SER A 43 13.15 -3.16 13.16
CA SER A 43 13.53 -4.53 12.75
C SER A 43 12.36 -5.51 12.64
N GLU A 44 11.27 -5.27 13.36
CA GLU A 44 10.07 -6.12 13.37
C GLU A 44 8.97 -5.65 12.38
N LEU A 45 9.27 -4.66 11.54
CA LEU A 45 8.32 -4.06 10.61
C LEU A 45 7.74 -5.08 9.62
N ARG A 46 6.41 -5.07 9.51
CA ARG A 46 5.68 -5.83 8.49
C ARG A 46 5.26 -4.88 7.38
N ILE A 47 5.61 -5.23 6.15
CA ILE A 47 5.23 -4.53 4.93
C ILE A 47 4.49 -5.54 4.06
N GLU A 48 3.28 -5.20 3.62
CA GLU A 48 2.41 -6.10 2.85
C GLU A 48 1.82 -5.37 1.64
N ARG A 49 1.94 -5.96 0.44
CA ARG A 49 1.33 -5.41 -0.77
C ARG A 49 -0.13 -5.81 -0.86
N LEU A 50 -1.02 -4.87 -1.19
CA LEU A 50 -2.34 -5.21 -1.66
C LEU A 50 -2.24 -5.82 -3.06
N THR A 51 -2.72 -7.04 -3.22
CA THR A 51 -2.87 -7.68 -4.54
C THR A 51 -4.33 -7.61 -4.94
N VAL A 52 -4.62 -6.92 -6.05
CA VAL A 52 -5.95 -6.82 -6.63
C VAL A 52 -5.96 -7.57 -7.97
N THR A 53 -6.98 -8.38 -8.21
CA THR A 53 -7.07 -9.23 -9.41
C THR A 53 -7.55 -8.47 -10.67
N ASN A 54 -7.73 -7.15 -10.58
CA ASN A 54 -8.26 -6.35 -11.69
C ASN A 54 -7.14 -5.47 -12.28
N GLU A 55 -6.90 -5.61 -13.58
CA GLU A 55 -5.79 -5.01 -14.34
C GLU A 55 -5.82 -3.47 -14.38
N SER A 56 -6.87 -2.85 -13.83
CA SER A 56 -7.12 -1.41 -13.97
C SER A 56 -6.58 -0.55 -12.82
N ASN A 57 -5.98 -1.13 -11.76
CA ASN A 57 -5.27 -0.33 -10.76
C ASN A 57 -3.77 -0.35 -11.06
N GLU A 58 -3.29 0.71 -11.68
CA GLU A 58 -1.86 0.90 -11.96
C GLU A 58 -1.08 1.29 -10.69
N GLU A 59 -1.78 1.76 -9.65
CA GLU A 59 -1.17 2.18 -8.40
C GLU A 59 -0.88 0.99 -7.47
N LEU A 60 0.19 1.14 -6.70
CA LEU A 60 0.69 0.13 -5.78
C LEU A 60 0.38 0.55 -4.35
N LEU A 61 -0.56 -0.14 -3.73
CA LEU A 61 -0.91 0.07 -2.32
C LEU A 61 -0.21 -0.93 -1.40
N TRP A 62 0.43 -0.42 -0.36
CA TRP A 62 1.14 -1.19 0.65
C TRP A 62 0.65 -0.85 2.05
N PHE A 63 0.61 -1.85 2.93
CA PHE A 63 0.33 -1.73 4.34
C PHE A 63 1.60 -1.90 5.17
N ILE A 64 1.78 -1.03 6.15
CA ILE A 64 2.96 -1.00 7.02
C ILE A 64 2.49 -1.07 8.47
N SER A 65 3.01 -2.02 9.24
CA SER A 65 2.59 -2.22 10.64
C SER A 65 3.72 -2.77 11.52
N LEU A 66 3.57 -2.58 12.83
CA LEU A 66 4.44 -3.17 13.84
C LEU A 66 3.69 -4.16 14.72
N PRO A 67 4.31 -5.28 15.13
CA PRO A 67 3.71 -6.19 16.09
C PRO A 67 3.32 -5.47 17.38
N GLY A 68 2.09 -5.71 17.84
CA GLY A 68 1.58 -5.14 19.10
C GLY A 68 1.15 -3.68 19.01
N LYS A 69 1.23 -3.02 17.85
CA LYS A 69 0.67 -1.69 17.64
C LYS A 69 -0.67 -1.77 16.91
N PRO A 70 -1.67 -0.95 17.30
CA PRO A 70 -2.95 -0.91 16.62
C PRO A 70 -2.87 -0.19 15.26
N VAL A 71 -1.86 0.68 15.09
CA VAL A 71 -1.68 1.51 13.90
C VAL A 71 -1.27 0.64 12.70
N VAL A 72 -2.01 0.78 11.61
CA VAL A 72 -1.65 0.26 10.29
C VAL A 72 -1.59 1.45 9.34
N LEU A 73 -0.39 1.74 8.85
CA LEU A 73 -0.18 2.79 7.86
C LEU A 73 -0.31 2.23 6.45
N GLN A 74 -0.60 3.12 5.52
CA GLN A 74 -0.66 2.82 4.11
C GLN A 74 0.31 3.71 3.35
N ILE A 75 0.86 3.18 2.26
CA ILE A 75 1.56 3.98 1.26
C ILE A 75 1.13 3.52 -0.13
N GLU A 76 0.66 4.48 -0.92
CA GLU A 76 0.35 4.32 -2.33
C GLU A 76 1.39 5.05 -3.20
N CYS A 77 1.69 4.46 -4.35
CA CYS A 77 2.61 5.04 -5.32
C CYS A 77 2.28 4.57 -6.74
N ARG A 78 2.93 5.18 -7.73
CA ARG A 78 2.80 4.80 -9.14
C ARG A 78 3.44 3.44 -9.45
N PRO A 79 3.18 2.88 -10.66
CA PRO A 79 3.92 1.73 -11.16
C PRO A 79 5.43 1.86 -10.96
N ALA A 80 6.10 0.71 -10.79
CA ALA A 80 7.54 0.62 -10.49
C ALA A 80 8.00 1.25 -9.16
N GLY A 81 7.09 1.71 -8.29
CA GLY A 81 7.45 2.30 -7.01
C GLY A 81 7.77 3.79 -7.09
N GLU A 82 7.30 4.46 -8.13
CA GLU A 82 7.58 5.88 -8.42
C GLU A 82 6.66 6.83 -7.66
N SER A 83 7.15 8.05 -7.42
CA SER A 83 6.37 9.10 -6.78
C SER A 83 5.24 9.62 -7.70
N PRO A 84 4.21 10.31 -7.16
CA PRO A 84 4.04 10.71 -5.77
C PRO A 84 3.78 9.53 -4.83
N PHE A 85 4.12 9.72 -3.55
CA PHE A 85 3.79 8.84 -2.44
C PHE A 85 2.63 9.44 -1.66
N LEU A 86 1.51 8.72 -1.58
CA LEU A 86 0.42 9.06 -0.68
C LEU A 86 0.56 8.17 0.57
N VAL A 87 0.91 8.78 1.70
CA VAL A 87 1.05 8.11 3.00
C VAL A 87 -0.21 8.36 3.81
N GLU A 88 -0.83 7.31 4.33
CA GLU A 88 -2.10 7.42 5.06
C GLU A 88 -2.09 6.63 6.38
N SER A 89 -2.84 7.15 7.34
CA SER A 89 -3.25 6.50 8.58
C SER A 89 -4.77 6.57 8.69
N ASP A 90 -5.34 6.08 9.79
CA ASP A 90 -6.78 6.21 10.02
C ASP A 90 -7.24 7.68 10.20
N ASP A 91 -6.33 8.56 10.62
CA ASP A 91 -6.65 9.94 11.01
C ASP A 91 -6.11 11.02 10.05
N GLU A 92 -5.06 10.72 9.28
CA GLU A 92 -4.33 11.70 8.46
C GLU A 92 -3.76 11.09 7.17
N SER A 93 -3.67 11.92 6.13
CA SER A 93 -3.02 11.61 4.84
C SER A 93 -1.98 12.68 4.46
N LYS A 94 -0.87 12.27 3.84
CA LYS A 94 0.17 13.15 3.33
C LYS A 94 0.71 12.67 1.98
N GLU A 95 0.61 13.52 0.96
CA GLU A 95 1.24 13.30 -0.34
C GLU A 95 2.61 13.97 -0.41
N THR A 96 3.58 13.30 -1.02
CA THR A 96 4.92 13.87 -1.27
C THR A 96 5.60 13.24 -2.48
N ASN A 97 6.50 13.98 -3.12
CA ASN A 97 7.40 13.43 -4.15
C ASN A 97 8.78 13.05 -3.60
N GLU A 98 9.01 13.23 -2.29
CA GLU A 98 10.32 13.09 -1.67
C GLU A 98 10.38 11.85 -0.77
N VAL A 99 11.34 10.96 -1.06
CA VAL A 99 11.62 9.76 -0.26
C VAL A 99 11.86 10.12 1.22
N GLY A 100 12.64 11.17 1.49
CA GLY A 100 12.95 11.60 2.85
C GLY A 100 11.72 12.00 3.64
N VAL A 101 10.80 12.75 3.02
CA VAL A 101 9.54 13.19 3.64
C VAL A 101 8.62 12.01 3.92
N ALA A 102 8.54 11.04 2.99
CA ALA A 102 7.76 9.82 3.19
C ALA A 102 8.32 8.98 4.37
N VAL A 103 9.65 8.81 4.43
CA VAL A 103 10.32 8.10 5.54
C VAL A 103 10.09 8.79 6.88
N GLU A 104 10.25 10.11 6.93
CA GLU A 104 10.03 10.88 8.16
C GLU A 104 8.59 10.74 8.65
N THR A 105 7.62 10.87 7.75
CA THR A 105 6.19 10.77 8.05
C THR A 105 5.85 9.37 8.57
N LEU A 106 6.22 8.32 7.84
CA LEU A 106 5.99 6.94 8.23
C LEU A 106 6.67 6.60 9.57
N THR A 107 7.90 7.08 9.78
CA THR A 107 8.62 6.86 11.04
C THR A 107 7.95 7.56 12.21
N ALA A 108 7.45 8.78 12.01
CA ALA A 108 6.74 9.53 13.04
C ALA A 108 5.43 8.84 13.43
N TRP A 109 4.65 8.39 12.44
CA TRP A 109 3.35 7.75 12.68
C TRP A 109 3.43 6.30 13.17
N LEU A 110 4.58 5.62 12.99
CA LEU A 110 4.83 4.29 13.55
C LEU A 110 5.25 4.29 15.02
N ARG A 111 5.56 5.45 15.62
CA ARG A 111 5.97 5.55 17.04
C ARG A 111 4.77 5.55 17.97
#